data_AF-A0AAV6Z033-F1
#
_entry.id   AF-A0AAV6Z033-F1
#
_cell.length_a   1.000
_cell.length_b   1.000
_cell.length_c   1.000
_cell.angle_alpha   90.00
_cell.angle_beta   90.00
_cell.angle_gamma   90.00
#
_symmetry.space_group_name_H-M   'P 1'
#
loop_
_entity.id
_entity.type
_entity.pdbx_description
1 polymer ?
#
loop_
_entity_poly.entity_id
_entity_poly.type
_entity_poly.pdbx_seq_one_letter_code
_entity_poly.pdbx_strand_id
1 'polypeptide(L)'
;GVYFFTFSMLKHEEVEDVYVYLMHNGNTIVSMYSYESKGKQDTSGNSAVLKLAKEDEVWLRMGTGALHGDHQRYCTFCGFLLFETK
;
A
#
# COMPACT_ATOMS: atom_id res chain seq x y z
N GLY A 1 -6.61 15.61 -11.44
CA GLY A 1 -6.62 16.33 -10.15
C GLY A 1 -5.48 15.88 -9.27
N VAL A 2 -5.34 16.43 -8.07
CA VAL A 2 -4.36 15.96 -7.07
C VAL A 2 -5.05 15.10 -6.04
N TYR A 3 -4.56 13.88 -5.83
CA TYR A 3 -5.18 12.86 -4.98
C TYR A 3 -4.23 12.48 -3.85
N PHE A 4 -4.78 12.19 -2.67
CA PHE A 4 -4.07 11.55 -1.57
C PHE A 4 -4.40 10.05 -1.55
N PHE A 5 -3.38 9.22 -1.34
CA PHE A 5 -3.51 7.78 -1.13
C PHE A 5 -2.78 7.36 0.12
N THR A 6 -3.36 6.43 0.87
CA THR A 6 -2.71 5.79 2.01
C THR A 6 -3.08 4.31 2.05
N PHE A 7 -2.16 3.51 2.55
CA PHE A 7 -2.37 2.09 2.73
C PHE A 7 -1.64 1.59 3.98
N SER A 8 -2.22 0.60 4.63
CA SER A 8 -1.68 -0.06 5.81
C SER A 8 -1.93 -1.55 5.71
N MET A 9 -0.92 -2.37 5.96
CA MET A 9 -1.00 -3.82 5.83
C MET A 9 -0.45 -4.52 7.06
N LEU A 10 -1.10 -5.61 7.44
CA LEU A 10 -0.62 -6.53 8.47
C LEU A 10 0.25 -7.60 7.80
N LYS A 11 1.53 -7.66 8.17
CA LYS A 11 2.45 -8.73 7.76
C LYS A 11 1.94 -10.08 8.28
N HIS A 12 1.98 -11.11 7.44
CA HIS A 12 1.67 -12.47 7.87
C HIS A 12 2.76 -12.99 8.82
N GLU A 13 2.38 -13.65 9.92
CA GLU A 13 3.32 -14.07 10.96
C GLU A 13 4.33 -15.14 10.53
N GLU A 14 4.06 -15.86 9.44
CA GLU A 14 4.94 -16.91 8.90
C GLU A 14 6.13 -16.37 8.08
N VAL A 15 6.10 -15.10 7.67
CA VAL A 15 7.18 -14.44 6.93
C VAL A 15 7.94 -13.45 7.83
N GLU A 16 9.23 -13.27 7.59
CA GLU A 16 10.05 -12.31 8.33
C GLU A 16 9.89 -10.90 7.78
N ASP A 17 9.81 -10.78 6.45
CA ASP A 17 9.64 -9.52 5.74
C ASP A 17 8.42 -9.50 4.82
N VAL A 18 7.94 -8.30 4.54
CA VAL A 18 6.98 -8.04 3.46
C VAL A 18 7.26 -6.70 2.79
N TYR A 19 7.11 -6.67 1.46
CA TYR A 19 7.14 -5.46 0.65
C TYR A 19 5.82 -5.27 -0.08
N VAL A 20 5.30 -4.05 -0.06
CA VAL A 20 4.15 -3.63 -0.87
C VAL A 20 4.43 -2.28 -1.50
N TYR A 21 4.06 -2.13 -2.76
CA TYR A 21 4.30 -0.92 -3.54
C TYR A 21 3.00 -0.23 -3.89
N LEU A 22 2.95 1.10 -3.72
CA LEU A 22 1.96 1.94 -4.39
C LEU A 22 2.44 2.21 -5.81
N MET A 23 1.61 1.85 -6.78
CA MET A 23 1.90 1.92 -8.20
C MET A 23 1.08 3.03 -8.87
N HIS A 24 1.67 3.70 -9.86
CA HIS A 24 0.99 4.59 -10.80
C HIS A 24 1.41 4.23 -12.22
N ASN A 25 0.47 3.77 -13.03
CA ASN A 25 0.71 3.35 -14.43
C ASN A 25 1.95 2.44 -14.61
N GLY A 26 2.15 1.48 -13.69
CA GLY A 26 3.25 0.53 -13.70
C GLY A 26 4.54 1.00 -13.01
N ASN A 27 4.63 2.27 -12.63
CA ASN A 27 5.77 2.83 -11.90
C ASN A 27 5.56 2.76 -10.38
N THR A 28 6.62 2.47 -9.63
CA THR A 28 6.60 2.51 -8.17
C THR A 28 6.70 3.95 -7.67
N ILE A 29 5.76 4.35 -6.82
CA ILE A 29 5.70 5.69 -6.21
C ILE A 29 6.31 5.67 -4.82
N VAL A 30 5.77 4.84 -3.93
CA VAL A 30 6.27 4.60 -2.58
C VAL A 30 6.17 3.12 -2.25
N SER A 31 7.02 2.67 -1.34
CA SER A 31 6.97 1.31 -0.79
C SER A 31 6.66 1.35 0.69
N MET A 32 6.02 0.28 1.16
CA MET A 32 6.02 -0.11 2.56
C MET A 32 6.89 -1.35 2.71
N TYR A 33 7.67 -1.36 3.77
CA TYR A 33 8.50 -2.48 4.18
C TYR A 33 8.24 -2.73 5.65
N SER A 34 8.05 -4.01 6.00
CA SER A 34 7.98 -4.46 7.38
C SER A 34 8.91 -5.65 7.53
N TYR A 35 9.66 -5.67 8.64
CA TYR A 35 10.50 -6.79 9.04
C TYR A 35 10.32 -7.03 10.53
N GLU A 36 9.89 -8.24 10.88
CA GLU A 36 9.80 -8.69 12.26
C GLU A 36 9.87 -10.22 12.30
N SER A 37 10.42 -10.74 13.40
CA SER A 37 10.59 -12.16 13.69
C SER A 37 9.33 -12.98 13.38
N LYS A 38 9.50 -14.22 12.91
CA LYS A 38 8.38 -15.15 12.69
C LYS A 38 7.58 -15.37 13.98
N GLY A 39 6.27 -15.55 13.83
CA GLY A 39 5.32 -15.67 14.94
C GLY A 39 4.96 -14.33 15.58
N LYS A 40 5.49 -13.20 15.07
CA LYS A 40 5.06 -11.86 15.46
C LYS A 40 4.43 -11.13 14.30
N GLN A 41 3.41 -10.37 14.66
CA GLN A 41 2.67 -9.50 13.79
C GLN A 41 3.27 -8.09 13.80
N ASP A 42 3.28 -7.45 12.63
CA ASP A 42 3.63 -6.05 12.49
C ASP A 42 2.72 -5.42 11.43
N THR A 43 2.26 -4.19 11.71
CA THR A 43 1.44 -3.40 10.79
C THR A 43 2.25 -2.22 10.31
N SER A 44 2.44 -2.13 9.00
CA SER A 44 3.17 -1.06 8.36
C SER A 44 2.35 -0.44 7.23
N GLY A 45 2.57 0.84 6.98
CA GLY A 45 1.85 1.59 5.96
C GLY A 45 2.67 2.73 5.37
N ASN A 46 2.21 3.26 4.25
CA ASN A 46 2.78 4.46 3.65
C ASN A 46 1.68 5.26 2.94
N SER A 47 2.01 6.49 2.52
CA SER A 47 1.09 7.39 1.84
C SER A 47 1.81 8.20 0.77
N ALA A 48 1.05 8.71 -0.20
CA ALA A 48 1.57 9.58 -1.24
C ALA A 48 0.49 10.55 -1.74
N VAL A 49 0.94 11.68 -2.27
CA VAL A 49 0.10 12.63 -3.02
C VAL A 49 0.51 12.57 -4.49
N LEU A 50 -0.45 12.34 -5.37
CA LEU A 50 -0.22 12.17 -6.80
C LEU A 50 -1.09 13.12 -7.61
N LYS A 51 -0.50 13.73 -8.65
CA LYS A 51 -1.26 14.40 -9.70
C LYS A 51 -1.64 13.34 -10.74
N LEU A 52 -2.93 13.14 -10.94
CA LEU A 52 -3.48 12.14 -11.87
C LEU A 52 -4.22 12.81 -13.03
N ALA A 53 -4.05 12.24 -14.22
CA ALA A 53 -4.88 12.47 -15.38
C ALA A 53 -6.08 11.51 -15.40
N LYS A 54 -7.06 11.78 -16.27
CA LYS A 54 -8.14 10.83 -16.54
C LYS A 54 -7.53 9.53 -17.09
N GLU A 55 -8.06 8.38 -16.68
CA GLU A 55 -7.57 7.03 -17.04
C GLU A 55 -6.24 6.62 -16.39
N ASP A 56 -5.62 7.46 -15.54
CA ASP A 56 -4.49 7.00 -14.72
C ASP A 56 -4.97 5.99 -13.68
N GLU A 57 -4.21 4.91 -13.53
CA GLU A 57 -4.48 3.86 -12.58
C GLU A 57 -3.52 3.94 -11.39
N VAL A 58 -4.06 3.78 -10.19
CA VAL A 58 -3.29 3.67 -8.94
C VAL A 58 -3.70 2.40 -8.21
N TRP A 59 -2.74 1.53 -7.92
CA TRP A 59 -2.99 0.24 -7.29
C TRP A 59 -1.84 -0.18 -6.39
N LEU A 60 -2.07 -1.23 -5.59
CA LEU A 60 -1.04 -1.84 -4.77
C LEU A 60 -0.50 -3.09 -5.45
N ARG A 61 0.81 -3.29 -5.38
CA ARG A 61 1.48 -4.49 -5.87
C ARG A 61 2.24 -5.16 -4.73
N MET A 62 2.01 -6.45 -4.53
CA MET A 62 2.83 -7.30 -3.66
C MET A 62 4.24 -7.43 -4.22
N GLY A 63 5.24 -7.20 -3.36
CA GLY A 63 6.64 -7.52 -3.60
C GLY A 63 6.96 -8.92 -3.08
N THR A 64 7.76 -8.99 -2.02
CA THR A 64 8.07 -10.21 -1.27
C THR A 64 7.15 -10.38 -0.06
N GLY A 65 7.12 -11.58 0.50
CA GLY A 65 6.40 -11.89 1.74
C GLY A 65 4.92 -12.22 1.53
N ALA A 66 4.16 -12.12 2.62
CA ALA A 66 2.74 -12.40 2.66
C ALA A 66 2.04 -11.44 3.63
N LEU A 67 0.76 -11.17 3.37
CA LEU A 67 -0.10 -10.32 4.19
C LEU A 67 -1.22 -11.14 4.84
N HIS A 68 -1.72 -10.64 5.96
CA HIS A 68 -2.91 -11.21 6.61
C HIS A 68 -4.17 -10.86 5.81
N GLY A 69 -4.84 -11.89 5.28
CA GLY A 69 -5.99 -11.75 4.38
C GLY A 69 -7.24 -12.51 4.81
N ASP A 70 -7.36 -12.86 6.10
CA ASP A 70 -8.48 -13.63 6.63
C ASP A 70 -9.74 -12.78 6.91
N HIS A 71 -10.71 -13.37 7.60
CA HIS A 71 -11.99 -12.72 7.94
C HIS A 71 -11.86 -11.48 8.84
N GLN A 72 -10.71 -11.26 9.48
CA GLN A 72 -10.49 -10.14 10.41
C GLN A 72 -10.13 -8.82 9.69
N ARG A 73 -9.80 -8.86 8.39
CA ARG A 73 -9.66 -7.70 7.48
C ARG A 73 -8.75 -6.57 8.00
N TYR A 74 -7.46 -6.84 8.18
CA TYR A 74 -6.50 -5.86 8.70
C TYR A 74 -5.86 -4.93 7.65
N CYS A 75 -5.97 -5.27 6.37
CA CYS A 75 -5.36 -4.51 5.29
C CYS A 75 -6.29 -3.41 4.78
N THR A 76 -5.77 -2.20 4.59
CA THR A 76 -6.52 -1.04 4.10
C THR A 76 -5.80 -0.37 2.92
N PHE A 77 -6.58 0.08 1.95
CA PHE A 77 -6.14 0.95 0.86
C PHE A 77 -7.25 1.94 0.58
N CYS A 78 -6.97 3.23 0.72
CA CYS A 78 -7.94 4.28 0.47
C CYS A 78 -7.29 5.54 -0.08
N GLY A 79 -8.11 6.41 -0.65
CA GLY A 79 -7.67 7.69 -1.18
C GLY A 79 -8.84 8.58 -1.56
N PHE A 80 -8.56 9.86 -1.80
CA PHE A 80 -9.56 10.85 -2.19
C PHE A 80 -8.93 12.01 -2.98
N LEU A 81 -9.76 12.70 -3.75
CA LEU A 81 -9.38 13.92 -4.47
C LEU A 81 -9.19 15.07 -3.46
N LEU A 82 -8.02 15.69 -3.46
CA LEU A 82 -7.74 16.89 -2.68
C LEU A 82 -8.30 18.13 -3.39
N PHE A 83 -7.92 18.31 -4.67
CA PHE A 83 -8.38 19.41 -5.50
C PHE A 83 -8.20 19.12 -6.99
N GLU A 84 -9.06 19.72 -7.80
CA GLU A 84 -8.92 19.68 -9.25
C GLU A 84 -7.75 20.53 -9.73
N THR A 85 -7.13 20.09 -10.82
CA THR A 85 -6.09 20.85 -11.52
C THR A 85 -6.68 21.35 -12.82
N LYS A 86 -6.41 22.62 -13.16
CA LYS A 86 -6.79 23.21 -14.44
C LYS A 86 -6.20 22.44 -15.62
#